data_AF-A0A9W6WQ11-F1
#
_entry.id   AF-A0A9W6WQ11-F1
#
_cell.length_a   1.000
_cell.length_b   1.000
_cell.length_c   1.000
_cell.angle_alpha   90.00
_cell.angle_beta   90.00
_cell.angle_gamma   90.00
#
_symmetry.space_group_name_H-M   'P 1'
#
loop_
_entity.id
_entity.type
_entity.pdbx_description
1 polymer ?
#
loop_
_entity_poly.entity_id
_entity_poly.type
_entity_poly.pdbx_seq_one_letter_code
_entity_poly.pdbx_strand_id
1 'polypeptide(L)'
;MSPEHDVILGKPWLTTYQPITDWCTYHLQFKPQGLKPELRKVEVSGAEFRAKVKRHDYDEIYRVKITPAQPVTEEPQEIVPLLDEFADVFPDALPDGLPPHRRVEFELNM
;
A
#
# COMPACT_ATOMS: atom_id res chain seq x y z
N MET A 1 7.28 14.43 13.11
CA MET A 1 7.37 12.96 13.29
C MET A 1 6.33 12.37 12.36
N SER A 2 6.69 12.06 11.12
CA SER A 2 5.73 11.58 10.11
C SER A 2 5.60 10.05 10.20
N PRO A 3 4.41 9.49 10.46
CA PRO A 3 4.18 8.06 10.41
C PRO A 3 3.47 7.76 9.08
N GLU A 4 4.20 7.73 7.97
CA GLU A 4 3.54 7.49 6.67
C GLU A 4 3.11 6.03 6.47
N HIS A 5 3.58 5.12 7.33
CA HIS A 5 3.33 3.69 7.16
C HIS A 5 3.04 3.03 8.52
N ASP A 6 1.86 2.42 8.64
CA ASP A 6 1.47 1.63 9.82
C ASP A 6 2.22 0.28 9.87
N VAL A 7 2.60 -0.27 8.70
CA VAL A 7 3.25 -1.58 8.58
C VAL A 7 4.25 -1.57 7.42
N ILE A 8 5.46 -2.10 7.67
CA ILE A 8 6.48 -2.35 6.66
C ILE A 8 6.75 -3.85 6.58
N LEU A 9 6.62 -4.43 5.40
CA LEU A 9 6.82 -5.86 5.16
C LEU A 9 8.24 -6.11 4.64
N GLY A 10 9.11 -6.58 5.53
CA GLY A 10 10.51 -6.84 5.20
C GLY A 10 10.74 -8.16 4.44
N LYS A 11 11.99 -8.38 4.08
CA LYS A 11 12.48 -9.59 3.39
C LYS A 11 11.99 -10.92 4.00
N PRO A 12 11.99 -11.12 5.35
CA PRO A 12 11.49 -12.37 5.92
C PRO A 12 10.04 -12.69 5.50
N TRP A 13 9.17 -11.67 5.55
CA TRP A 13 7.77 -11.82 5.18
C TRP A 13 7.62 -12.14 3.68
N LEU A 14 8.36 -11.44 2.81
CA LEU A 14 8.35 -11.68 1.37
C LEU A 14 8.82 -13.09 1.01
N THR A 15 9.83 -13.61 1.71
CA THR A 15 10.33 -14.98 1.50
C THR A 15 9.35 -16.06 1.98
N THR A 16 8.58 -15.79 3.02
CA THR A 16 7.56 -16.73 3.52
C THR A 16 6.36 -16.84 2.59
N TYR A 17 5.83 -15.69 2.16
CA TYR A 17 4.57 -15.65 1.42
C TYR A 17 4.73 -15.68 -0.10
N GLN A 18 5.94 -15.37 -0.60
CA GLN A 18 6.30 -15.37 -2.02
C GLN A 18 5.22 -14.74 -2.91
N PRO A 19 4.82 -13.49 -2.65
CA PRO A 19 3.86 -12.80 -3.51
C PRO A 19 4.47 -12.57 -4.90
N ILE A 20 3.61 -12.50 -5.91
CA ILE A 20 3.95 -12.06 -7.25
C ILE A 20 3.80 -10.55 -7.27
N THR A 21 4.91 -9.83 -7.46
CA THR A 21 4.93 -8.37 -7.52
C THR A 21 4.98 -7.93 -8.98
N ASP A 22 3.92 -7.27 -9.45
CA ASP A 22 3.91 -6.54 -10.71
C ASP A 22 4.25 -5.07 -10.42
N TRP A 23 5.50 -4.71 -10.71
CA TRP A 23 6.02 -3.35 -10.51
C TRP A 23 5.49 -2.35 -11.54
N CYS A 24 5.11 -2.81 -12.75
CA CYS A 24 4.61 -1.92 -13.79
C CYS A 24 3.15 -1.54 -13.55
N THR A 25 2.34 -2.46 -13.02
CA THR A 25 0.93 -2.20 -12.72
C THR A 25 0.68 -1.90 -11.24
N TYR A 26 1.73 -1.81 -10.42
CA TYR A 26 1.64 -1.57 -8.98
C TYR A 26 0.73 -2.56 -8.23
N HIS A 27 0.75 -3.83 -8.64
CA HIS A 27 -0.09 -4.88 -8.06
C HIS A 27 0.73 -5.94 -7.34
N LEU A 28 0.24 -6.38 -6.17
CA LEU A 28 0.79 -7.49 -5.43
C LEU A 28 -0.24 -8.62 -5.40
N GLN A 29 0.13 -9.79 -5.93
CA GLN A 29 -0.74 -10.97 -5.97
C GLN A 29 -0.20 -12.06 -5.05
N PHE A 30 -1.08 -12.65 -4.27
CA PHE A 30 -0.74 -13.74 -3.37
C PHE A 30 -1.11 -15.06 -4.01
N LYS A 31 -0.17 -16.02 -4.03
CA LYS A 31 -0.55 -17.40 -4.29
C LYS A 31 -1.49 -17.81 -3.15
N PRO A 32 -2.67 -18.37 -3.44
CA PRO A 32 -3.55 -18.87 -2.38
C PRO A 32 -2.79 -19.93 -1.58
N GLN A 33 -2.35 -19.57 -0.38
CA GLN A 33 -1.72 -20.51 0.55
C GLN A 33 -2.83 -21.26 1.27
N GLY A 34 -3.01 -22.53 0.92
CA GLY A 34 -4.09 -23.37 1.45
C GLY A 34 -5.42 -23.17 0.73
N LEU A 35 -6.40 -24.03 1.08
CA LEU A 35 -7.78 -24.00 0.58
C LEU A 35 -8.20 -22.56 0.35
N LYS A 36 -8.50 -22.17 -0.90
CA LYS A 36 -9.22 -20.92 -1.15
C LYS A 36 -10.52 -21.06 -0.35
N PRO A 37 -10.74 -20.33 0.76
CA PRO A 37 -12.06 -20.35 1.34
C PRO A 37 -12.95 -19.75 0.26
N GLU A 38 -13.93 -20.52 -0.22
CA GLU A 38 -14.97 -19.94 -1.04
C GLU A 38 -15.72 -18.96 -0.14
N LEU A 39 -15.32 -17.69 -0.22
CA LEU A 39 -15.97 -16.61 0.48
C LEU A 39 -17.33 -16.41 -0.17
N ARG A 40 -18.33 -17.10 0.37
CA ARG A 40 -19.71 -16.90 -0.03
C ARG A 40 -20.19 -15.62 0.61
N LYS A 41 -20.50 -14.61 -0.21
CA LYS A 41 -21.24 -13.45 0.26
C LYS A 41 -22.62 -13.91 0.72
N VAL A 42 -22.88 -13.80 2.01
CA VAL A 42 -24.19 -14.06 2.61
C VAL A 42 -24.65 -12.78 3.28
N GLU A 43 -25.81 -12.29 2.87
CA GLU A 43 -26.45 -11.18 3.57
C GLU A 43 -27.09 -11.72 4.86
N VAL A 44 -26.76 -11.09 5.98
CA VAL A 44 -27.20 -11.53 7.31
C VAL A 44 -27.84 -10.35 8.01
N SER A 45 -29.01 -10.57 8.61
CA SER A 45 -29.66 -9.53 9.41
C SER A 45 -28.86 -9.21 10.67
N GLY A 46 -29.01 -7.99 11.20
CA GLY A 46 -28.33 -7.60 12.44
C GLY A 46 -28.71 -8.48 13.66
N ALA A 47 -29.93 -9.03 13.69
CA ALA A 47 -30.36 -9.94 14.75
C ALA A 47 -29.69 -11.32 14.63
N GLU A 48 -29.64 -11.88 13.42
CA GLU A 48 -29.00 -13.17 13.15
C GLU A 48 -27.50 -13.12 13.39
N PHE A 49 -26.84 -12.05 12.95
CA PHE A 49 -25.42 -11.83 13.21
C PHE A 49 -25.14 -11.83 14.72
N ARG A 50 -25.88 -11.05 15.51
CA ARG A 50 -25.71 -11.02 16.97
C ARG A 50 -25.93 -12.39 17.63
N ALA A 51 -26.89 -13.18 17.13
CA ALA A 51 -27.14 -14.52 17.64
C ALA A 51 -25.96 -15.47 17.35
N LYS A 52 -25.42 -15.43 16.12
CA LYS A 52 -24.25 -16.23 15.69
C LYS A 52 -22.98 -15.86 16.47
N VAL A 53 -22.75 -14.56 16.70
CA VAL A 53 -21.64 -14.09 17.54
C VAL A 53 -21.74 -14.63 18.96
N LYS A 54 -22.92 -14.57 19.59
CA LYS A 54 -23.12 -15.09 20.96
C LYS A 54 -22.89 -16.60 21.07
N ARG A 55 -23.10 -17.34 19.97
CA ARG A 55 -22.88 -18.79 19.91
C ARG A 55 -21.46 -19.17 19.53
N HIS A 56 -20.58 -18.20 19.27
CA HIS A 56 -19.22 -18.44 18.75
C HIS A 56 -19.24 -19.19 17.40
N ASP A 57 -20.23 -18.92 16.55
CA ASP A 57 -20.32 -19.51 15.20
C ASP A 57 -19.28 -18.91 14.22
N TYR A 58 -18.50 -17.91 14.66
CA TYR A 58 -17.45 -17.25 13.88
C TYR A 58 -16.12 -17.34 14.62
N ASP A 59 -15.06 -17.74 13.92
CA ASP A 59 -13.70 -17.76 14.46
C ASP A 59 -13.13 -16.34 14.63
N GLU A 60 -13.30 -15.50 13.60
CA GLU A 60 -12.80 -14.12 13.56
C GLU A 60 -13.83 -13.17 12.92
N ILE A 61 -13.88 -11.93 13.40
CA ILE A 61 -14.84 -10.91 12.94
C ILE A 61 -14.10 -9.62 12.62
N TYR A 62 -14.30 -9.12 11.41
CA TYR A 62 -13.69 -7.88 10.92
C TYR A 62 -14.74 -6.84 10.54
N ARG A 63 -14.43 -5.57 10.78
CA ARG A 63 -15.22 -4.43 10.30
C ARG A 63 -14.50 -3.78 9.13
N VAL A 64 -15.07 -3.86 7.94
CA VAL A 64 -14.56 -3.19 6.75
C VAL A 64 -15.40 -1.95 6.47
N LYS A 65 -14.74 -0.79 6.34
CA LYS A 65 -15.36 0.45 5.84
C LYS A 65 -14.79 0.71 4.46
N ILE A 66 -15.64 0.71 3.44
CA ILE A 66 -15.24 1.08 2.08
C ILE A 66 -15.53 2.58 1.93
N THR A 67 -14.47 3.36 1.77
CA THR A 67 -14.55 4.79 1.42
C THR A 67 -14.05 4.95 -0.01
N PRO A 68 -14.72 5.76 -0.85
CA PRO A 68 -14.18 6.10 -2.16
C PRO A 68 -12.80 6.75 -1.96
N ALA A 69 -11.83 6.36 -2.79
CA ALA A 69 -10.52 6.99 -2.80
C ALA A 69 -10.73 8.48 -3.10
N GLN A 70 -10.41 9.34 -2.14
CA GLN A 70 -10.35 10.77 -2.41
C GLN A 70 -9.12 10.98 -3.30
N PRO A 71 -9.24 11.72 -4.42
CA PRO A 71 -8.06 12.18 -5.12
C PRO A 71 -7.22 12.96 -4.10
N VAL A 72 -5.96 12.58 -3.92
CA VAL A 72 -5.00 13.39 -3.16
C VAL A 72 -4.92 14.72 -3.92
N THR A 73 -5.58 15.76 -3.41
CA THR A 73 -5.77 17.00 -4.18
C THR A 73 -5.03 18.20 -3.59
N GLU A 74 -4.40 18.10 -2.43
CA GLU A 74 -3.67 19.25 -1.89
C GLU A 74 -2.34 18.80 -1.28
N GLU A 75 -1.27 19.41 -1.78
CA GLU A 75 0.05 19.34 -1.18
C GLU A 75 -0.06 19.81 0.28
N PRO A 76 0.61 19.15 1.24
CA PRO A 76 0.65 19.63 2.61
C PRO A 76 1.10 21.10 2.65
N GLN A 77 0.33 21.96 3.31
CA GLN A 77 0.63 23.41 3.34
C GLN A 77 2.03 23.72 3.88
N GLU A 78 2.60 22.82 4.67
CA GLU A 78 3.96 22.92 5.22
C GLU A 78 5.05 22.81 4.16
N ILE A 79 4.80 22.11 3.03
CA ILE A 79 5.82 21.90 1.98
C ILE A 79 5.70 22.88 0.82
N VAL A 80 4.57 23.56 0.66
CA VAL A 80 4.36 24.52 -0.43
C VAL A 80 5.46 25.60 -0.49
N PRO A 81 5.90 26.22 0.62
CA PRO A 81 6.99 27.20 0.57
C PRO A 81 8.33 26.60 0.11
N LEU A 82 8.59 25.32 0.43
CA LEU A 82 9.78 24.61 -0.01
C LEU A 82 9.70 24.26 -1.50
N LEU A 83 8.53 23.87 -1.99
CA LEU A 83 8.34 23.60 -3.41
C LEU A 83 8.52 24.87 -4.24
N ASP A 84 8.00 26.01 -3.76
CA ASP A 84 8.22 27.32 -4.38
C ASP A 84 9.70 27.74 -4.33
N GLU A 85 10.39 27.53 -3.20
CA GLU A 85 11.81 27.86 -3.04
C GLU A 85 12.71 27.11 -4.01
N PHE A 86 12.40 25.84 -4.28
CA PHE A 86 13.20 24.95 -5.13
C PHE A 86 12.55 24.67 -6.49
N ALA A 87 11.62 25.51 -6.96
CA ALA A 87 10.95 25.30 -8.25
C ALA A 87 11.93 25.23 -9.44
N ASP A 88 13.11 25.86 -9.32
CA ASP A 88 14.17 25.86 -10.34
C ASP A 88 14.92 24.53 -10.47
N VAL A 89 14.86 23.64 -9.47
CA VAL A 89 15.54 22.34 -9.51
C VAL A 89 14.70 21.23 -10.18
N PHE A 90 13.42 21.50 -10.39
CA PHE A 90 12.47 20.58 -11.04
C PHE A 90 12.15 21.10 -12.44
N PRO A 91 12.90 20.68 -13.49
CA PRO A 91 12.66 21.15 -14.84
C PRO A 91 11.28 20.69 -15.36
N ASP A 92 10.62 21.53 -16.15
CA ASP A 92 9.31 21.24 -16.78
C ASP A 92 9.33 19.94 -17.62
N ALA A 93 10.50 19.57 -18.12
CA ALA A 93 10.76 18.33 -18.82
C ALA A 93 12.11 17.73 -18.38
N LEU A 94 12.17 16.40 -18.34
CA LEU A 94 13.42 15.70 -18.07
C LEU A 94 14.42 15.94 -19.21
N PRO A 95 15.71 16.19 -18.93
CA PRO A 95 16.71 16.35 -19.97
C PRO A 95 16.91 15.04 -20.76
N ASP A 96 17.15 15.16 -22.07
CA ASP A 96 17.33 14.04 -23.02
C ASP A 96 18.66 13.26 -22.84
N GLY A 97 19.18 13.15 -21.62
CA GLY A 97 20.49 12.58 -21.34
C GLY A 97 20.54 11.78 -20.06
N LEU A 98 21.49 10.84 -20.01
CA LEU A 98 21.84 10.18 -18.76
C LEU A 98 22.42 11.21 -17.78
N PRO A 99 22.20 11.03 -16.47
CA PRO A 99 22.84 11.84 -15.45
C PRO A 99 24.36 11.91 -15.70
N PRO A 100 25.00 13.05 -15.44
CA PRO A 100 26.44 13.18 -15.61
C PRO A 100 27.19 12.14 -14.77
N HIS A 101 28.31 11.65 -15.32
CA HIS A 101 29.16 10.67 -14.65
C HIS A 101 29.63 11.22 -13.30
N ARG A 102 29.29 10.53 -12.21
CA ARG A 102 29.68 10.92 -10.85
C ARG A 102 31.09 10.38 -10.56
N ARG A 103 31.85 11.04 -9.68
CA ARG A 103 33.17 10.52 -9.24
C ARG A 103 33.05 9.29 -8.34
N VAL A 104 31.87 9.08 -7.77
CA VAL A 104 31.54 7.97 -6.87
C VAL A 104 30.26 7.35 -7.39
N GLU A 105 30.30 6.06 -7.66
CA GLU A 105 29.10 5.25 -7.87
C GLU A 105 28.65 4.71 -6.52
N PHE A 106 27.37 4.89 -6.20
CA PHE A 106 26.77 4.32 -5.00
C PHE A 106 26.00 3.06 -5.42
N GLU A 107 26.53 1.89 -5.06
CA GLU A 107 25.77 0.65 -5.13
C GLU A 107 24.93 0.51 -3.86
N LEU A 108 23.62 0.40 -4.02
CA LEU A 108 22.73 -0.03 -2.93
C LEU A 108 22.75 -1.55 -2.87
N ASN A 109 23.54 -2.10 -1.95
CA ASN A 109 23.49 -3.52 -1.65
C ASN A 109 22.20 -3.83 -0.88
N MET A 110 21.22 -4.45 -1.57
CA MET A 110 19.99 -4.98 -0.99
C MET A 110 20.13 -6.42 -0.50
#